data_AF-X1SFC0-F1
#
_entry.id   AF-X1SFC0-F1
#
_cell.length_a   1.000
_cell.length_b   1.000
_cell.length_c   1.000
_cell.angle_alpha   90.00
_cell.angle_beta   90.00
_cell.angle_gamma   90.00
#
_symmetry.space_group_name_H-M   'P 1'
#
loop_
_entity.id
_entity.type
_entity.pdbx_description
1 polymer ?
#
loop_
_entity_poly.entity_id
_entity_poly.type
_entity_poly.pdbx_seq_one_letter_code
_entity_poly.pdbx_strand_id
1 'polypeptide(L)'
;EEFNSFIKDILKLNGFKSHYEVIDGFIREYERHIKLKYQRATNLDVDKKLMDVINDSTSDMKIIWGDCLKVLKKMDSESIHLMVTSPPYYNAREYSQWDNLYEYLNQMKSIITECYRVIDNHRVFVFNVGDIFDNDNLVTRSVWGKRRLPLGTYFIKIFEDCGFTFVDDFIWDKGEVQTERHKSAGTPYPFYQYPANSFATIAEVKLPANGSKTFSPTYV
;
A
#
# COMPACT_ATOMS: atom_id res chain seq x y z
N GLU A 1 30.94 -15.16 1.25
CA GLU A 1 31.20 -15.05 2.70
C GLU A 1 29.92 -14.94 3.52
N GLU A 2 28.98 -14.05 3.17
CA GLU A 2 27.71 -13.88 3.91
C GLU A 2 26.85 -15.15 4.04
N PHE A 3 26.69 -15.92 2.95
CA PHE A 3 25.93 -17.18 2.99
C PHE A 3 26.51 -18.16 4.03
N ASN A 4 27.83 -18.31 4.07
CA ASN A 4 28.51 -19.19 5.03
C ASN A 4 28.35 -18.70 6.47
N SER A 5 28.33 -17.37 6.67
CA SER A 5 28.07 -16.74 7.97
C SER A 5 26.65 -17.05 8.47
N PHE A 6 25.65 -16.86 7.61
CA PHE A 6 24.25 -17.18 7.92
C PHE A 6 24.07 -18.66 8.27
N ILE A 7 24.58 -19.58 7.44
CA ILE A 7 24.49 -21.02 7.71
C ILE A 7 25.17 -21.39 9.02
N LYS A 8 26.34 -20.81 9.32
CA LYS A 8 27.03 -21.05 10.59
C LYS A 8 26.18 -20.61 11.79
N ASP A 9 25.49 -19.50 11.70
CA ASP A 9 24.64 -19.01 12.79
C ASP A 9 23.36 -19.85 12.95
N ILE A 10 22.73 -20.26 11.84
CA ILE A 10 21.58 -21.17 11.87
C ILE A 10 21.96 -22.54 12.49
N LEU A 11 23.14 -23.07 12.18
CA LEU A 11 23.58 -24.36 12.75
C LEU A 11 23.77 -24.32 14.28
N LYS A 12 23.99 -23.15 14.87
CA LYS A 12 24.06 -23.00 16.34
C LYS A 12 22.70 -23.25 17.00
N LEU A 13 21.60 -23.14 16.25
CA LEU A 13 20.25 -23.37 16.76
C LEU A 13 20.00 -24.85 17.12
N ASN A 14 20.82 -25.78 16.61
CA ASN A 14 20.73 -27.21 16.94
C ASN A 14 20.92 -27.52 18.43
N GLY A 15 21.47 -26.58 19.21
CA GLY A 15 21.65 -26.72 20.66
C GLY A 15 20.38 -26.45 21.49
N PHE A 16 19.33 -25.88 20.90
CA PHE A 16 18.07 -25.61 21.61
C PHE A 16 17.23 -26.87 21.74
N LYS A 17 16.54 -26.99 22.89
CA LYS A 17 15.71 -28.17 23.20
C LYS A 17 14.24 -27.93 22.92
N SER A 18 13.80 -26.66 22.93
CA SER A 18 12.42 -26.28 22.66
C SER A 18 12.24 -25.86 21.20
N HIS A 19 11.15 -26.30 20.58
CA HIS A 19 10.75 -25.86 19.25
C HIS A 19 10.59 -24.32 19.15
N TYR A 20 10.05 -23.69 20.19
CA TYR A 20 9.87 -22.23 20.23
C TYR A 20 11.21 -21.49 20.25
N GLU A 21 12.20 -21.99 20.99
CA GLU A 21 13.53 -21.40 21.04
C GLU A 21 14.23 -21.46 19.68
N VAL A 22 14.05 -22.57 18.95
CA VAL A 22 14.56 -22.73 17.58
C VAL A 22 13.90 -21.73 16.64
N ILE A 23 12.57 -21.59 16.68
CA ILE A 23 11.83 -20.63 15.84
C ILE A 23 12.27 -19.20 16.13
N ASP A 24 12.26 -18.78 17.40
CA ASP A 24 12.67 -17.43 17.78
C ASP A 24 14.13 -17.16 17.43
N GLY A 25 14.99 -18.18 17.58
CA GLY A 25 16.37 -18.14 17.13
C GLY A 25 16.46 -17.90 15.62
N PHE A 26 15.72 -18.66 14.83
CA PHE A 26 15.67 -18.51 13.38
C PHE A 26 15.21 -17.12 12.96
N ILE A 27 14.13 -16.59 13.57
CA ILE A 27 13.61 -15.25 13.27
C ILE A 27 14.69 -14.20 13.54
N ARG A 28 15.36 -14.25 14.70
CA ARG A 28 16.45 -13.31 15.04
C ARG A 28 17.61 -13.37 14.03
N GLU A 29 17.98 -14.56 13.58
CA GLU A 29 19.04 -14.73 12.57
C GLU A 29 18.59 -14.17 11.21
N TYR A 30 17.37 -14.49 10.78
CA TYR A 30 16.78 -13.94 9.57
C TYR A 30 16.74 -12.41 9.60
N GLU A 31 16.25 -11.80 10.68
CA GLU A 31 16.19 -10.35 10.82
C GLU A 31 17.59 -9.71 10.75
N ARG A 32 18.58 -10.32 11.41
CA ARG A 32 19.94 -9.81 11.42
C ARG A 32 20.58 -9.83 10.03
N HIS A 33 20.45 -10.94 9.32
CA HIS A 33 21.17 -11.18 8.07
C HIS A 33 20.45 -10.60 6.84
N ILE A 34 19.11 -10.54 6.86
CA ILE A 34 18.30 -10.07 5.73
C ILE A 34 17.73 -8.68 5.98
N LYS A 35 16.87 -8.53 7.00
CA LYS A 35 16.11 -7.30 7.27
C LYS A 35 17.01 -6.11 7.61
N LEU A 36 17.93 -6.26 8.57
CA LEU A 36 18.85 -5.18 8.95
C LEU A 36 19.78 -4.79 7.79
N LYS A 37 20.14 -5.74 6.92
CA LYS A 37 20.96 -5.45 5.74
C LYS A 37 20.18 -4.62 4.73
N TYR A 38 18.94 -4.98 4.45
CA TYR A 38 18.06 -4.20 3.58
C TYR A 38 17.85 -2.79 4.14
N GLN A 39 17.47 -2.68 5.42
CA GLN A 39 17.31 -1.40 6.11
C GLN A 39 18.57 -0.52 6.02
N ARG A 40 19.77 -1.07 6.23
CA ARG A 40 21.02 -0.29 6.07
C ARG A 40 21.21 0.29 4.67
N ALA A 41 20.72 -0.39 3.64
CA ALA A 41 20.84 0.05 2.26
C ALA A 41 19.77 1.08 1.86
N THR A 42 18.61 1.07 2.53
CA THR A 42 17.44 1.87 2.13
C THR A 42 17.09 3.00 3.11
N ASN A 43 17.51 2.92 4.37
CA ASN A 43 17.19 3.89 5.43
C ASN A 43 18.18 5.08 5.43
N LEU A 44 18.26 5.82 4.33
CA LEU A 44 19.21 6.94 4.19
C LEU A 44 18.77 8.21 4.94
N ASP A 45 17.46 8.46 5.06
CA ASP A 45 16.88 9.70 5.63
C ASP A 45 15.81 9.41 6.70
N VAL A 46 16.04 8.38 7.51
CA VAL A 46 15.11 8.01 8.60
C VAL A 46 15.17 9.03 9.73
N ASP A 47 13.98 9.44 10.19
CA ASP A 47 13.84 10.35 11.33
C ASP A 47 13.74 9.52 12.62
N LYS A 48 14.84 9.50 13.39
CA LYS A 48 14.90 8.75 14.65
C LYS A 48 13.84 9.19 15.65
N LYS A 49 13.52 10.49 15.72
CA LYS A 49 12.51 10.98 16.68
C LYS A 49 11.12 10.49 16.30
N LEU A 50 10.83 10.43 14.99
CA LEU A 50 9.58 9.83 14.50
C LEU A 50 9.52 8.35 14.87
N MET A 51 10.61 7.60 14.65
CA MET A 51 10.64 6.18 14.98
C MET A 51 10.54 5.91 16.48
N ASP A 52 11.17 6.72 17.33
CA ASP A 52 11.03 6.65 18.78
C ASP A 52 9.56 6.85 19.19
N VAL A 53 8.88 7.83 18.59
CA VAL A 53 7.44 8.04 18.81
C VAL A 53 6.63 6.85 18.33
N ILE A 54 6.89 6.30 17.15
CA ILE A 54 6.14 5.15 16.60
C ILE A 54 6.30 3.90 17.48
N ASN A 55 7.53 3.63 17.91
CA ASN A 55 7.91 2.42 18.67
C ASN A 55 7.63 2.53 20.16
N ASP A 56 7.28 3.72 20.67
CA ASP A 56 6.94 3.92 22.06
C ASP A 56 5.76 3.04 22.49
N SER A 57 5.93 2.21 23.52
CA SER A 57 4.92 1.23 23.93
C SER A 57 3.95 1.77 24.99
N THR A 58 3.96 3.08 25.28
CA THR A 58 3.07 3.66 26.31
C THR A 58 1.63 3.82 25.83
N SER A 59 1.42 3.90 24.50
CA SER A 59 0.11 3.99 23.87
C SER A 59 -0.02 3.03 22.69
N ASP A 60 -1.15 2.33 22.64
CA ASP A 60 -1.50 1.42 21.55
C ASP A 60 -1.84 2.16 20.24
N MET A 61 -2.31 3.41 20.33
CA MET A 61 -2.71 4.21 19.18
C MET A 61 -1.88 5.48 19.08
N LYS A 62 -1.40 5.77 17.87
CA LYS A 62 -0.62 6.97 17.55
C LYS A 62 -1.14 7.58 16.25
N ILE A 63 -1.27 8.90 16.24
CA ILE A 63 -1.70 9.65 15.06
C ILE A 63 -0.54 10.55 14.64
N ILE A 64 -0.05 10.34 13.43
CA ILE A 64 1.00 11.19 12.84
C ILE A 64 0.32 12.15 11.87
N TRP A 65 0.33 13.44 12.21
CA TRP A 65 -0.28 14.48 11.39
C TRP A 65 0.71 15.00 10.35
N GLY A 66 0.40 14.83 9.06
CA GLY A 66 1.21 15.38 7.98
C GLY A 66 0.94 14.75 6.62
N ASP A 67 1.77 15.12 5.65
CA ASP A 67 1.80 14.52 4.32
C ASP A 67 2.31 13.08 4.42
N CYS A 68 1.48 12.11 4.02
CA CYS A 68 1.79 10.69 4.17
C CYS A 68 3.07 10.28 3.44
N LEU A 69 3.35 10.81 2.25
CA LEU A 69 4.55 10.48 1.48
C LEU A 69 5.81 10.96 2.22
N LYS A 70 5.78 12.18 2.77
CA LYS A 70 6.90 12.71 3.56
C LYS A 70 7.14 11.92 4.84
N VAL A 71 6.07 11.48 5.50
CA VAL A 71 6.17 10.65 6.71
C VAL A 71 6.74 9.27 6.38
N LEU A 72 6.19 8.59 5.36
CA LEU A 72 6.63 7.26 4.94
C LEU A 72 8.13 7.25 4.60
N LYS A 73 8.62 8.26 3.85
CA LYS A 73 10.04 8.41 3.51
C LYS A 73 10.97 8.46 4.73
N LYS A 74 10.48 8.94 5.86
CA LYS A 74 11.22 9.07 7.11
C LYS A 74 11.11 7.84 8.02
N MET A 75 10.31 6.84 7.64
CA MET A 75 10.16 5.60 8.39
C MET A 75 11.17 4.56 7.97
N ASP A 76 11.55 3.69 8.91
CA ASP A 76 12.38 2.53 8.62
C ASP A 76 11.72 1.60 7.59
N SER A 77 12.52 1.05 6.69
CA SER A 77 12.08 -0.02 5.80
C SER A 77 11.70 -1.27 6.60
N GLU A 78 10.76 -2.08 6.13
CA GLU A 78 10.30 -3.29 6.84
C GLU A 78 9.87 -3.07 8.31
N SER A 79 9.26 -1.92 8.62
CA SER A 79 8.78 -1.55 9.97
C SER A 79 7.28 -1.78 10.19
N ILE A 80 6.50 -2.01 9.12
CA ILE A 80 5.04 -2.15 9.20
C ILE A 80 4.58 -3.58 8.92
N HIS A 81 3.76 -4.13 9.81
CA HIS A 81 3.27 -5.51 9.71
C HIS A 81 1.99 -5.67 8.88
N LEU A 82 1.14 -4.65 8.83
CA LEU A 82 -0.14 -4.66 8.13
C LEU A 82 -0.47 -3.22 7.72
N MET A 83 -1.00 -3.07 6.50
CA MET A 83 -1.55 -1.81 6.03
C MET A 83 -3.01 -2.03 5.61
N VAL A 84 -3.88 -1.11 6.00
CA VAL A 84 -5.28 -1.09 5.58
C VAL A 84 -5.62 0.36 5.24
N THR A 85 -6.07 0.63 4.02
CA THR A 85 -6.44 1.98 3.63
C THR A 85 -7.37 2.02 2.42
N SER A 86 -7.85 3.22 2.09
CA SER A 86 -8.42 3.59 0.80
C SER A 86 -7.71 4.84 0.27
N PRO A 87 -7.54 5.01 -1.04
CA PRO A 87 -6.90 6.21 -1.56
C PRO A 87 -7.79 7.44 -1.36
N PRO A 88 -7.21 8.65 -1.32
CA PRO A 88 -7.99 9.83 -1.67
C PRO A 88 -8.42 9.66 -3.13
N TYR A 89 -9.72 9.63 -3.38
CA TYR A 89 -10.26 9.35 -4.71
C TYR A 89 -10.03 10.55 -5.64
N TYR A 90 -9.61 10.30 -6.88
CA TYR A 90 -9.35 11.35 -7.88
C TYR A 90 -10.53 12.31 -7.99
N ASN A 91 -10.31 13.57 -7.59
CA ASN A 91 -11.26 14.70 -7.69
C ASN A 91 -12.67 14.46 -7.11
N ALA A 92 -12.86 13.42 -6.29
CA ALA A 92 -14.16 13.05 -5.76
C ALA A 92 -14.54 13.78 -4.46
N ARG A 93 -13.58 14.42 -3.79
CA ARG A 93 -13.75 15.17 -2.54
C ARG A 93 -13.01 16.50 -2.59
N GLU A 94 -13.44 17.46 -1.77
CA GLU A 94 -12.84 18.81 -1.72
C GLU A 94 -11.36 18.80 -1.35
N TYR A 95 -10.93 17.84 -0.53
CA TYR A 95 -9.53 17.68 -0.10
C TYR A 95 -8.64 16.91 -1.07
N SER A 96 -9.18 16.42 -2.18
CA SER A 96 -8.50 15.50 -3.09
C SER A 96 -8.56 16.06 -4.52
N GLN A 97 -7.63 16.95 -4.86
CA GLN A 97 -7.65 17.71 -6.12
C GLN A 97 -6.34 17.56 -6.89
N TRP A 98 -6.45 17.23 -8.18
CA TRP A 98 -5.35 17.07 -9.12
C TRP A 98 -5.74 17.61 -10.50
N ASP A 99 -4.74 18.14 -11.21
CA ASP A 99 -4.93 18.72 -12.54
C ASP A 99 -5.40 17.69 -13.57
N ASN A 100 -4.88 16.47 -13.51
CA ASN A 100 -5.21 15.39 -14.42
C ASN A 100 -4.98 14.01 -13.79
N LEU A 101 -5.51 12.97 -14.44
CA LEU A 101 -5.43 11.59 -13.96
C LEU A 101 -3.98 11.08 -13.89
N TYR A 102 -3.10 11.55 -14.78
CA TYR A 102 -1.69 11.14 -14.79
C TYR A 102 -0.94 11.62 -13.54
N GLU A 103 -1.11 12.89 -13.15
CA GLU A 103 -0.56 13.45 -11.91
C GLU A 103 -1.04 12.66 -10.68
N TYR A 104 -2.34 12.33 -10.64
CA TYR A 104 -2.91 11.50 -9.58
C TYR A 104 -2.26 10.13 -9.48
N LEU A 105 -2.23 9.37 -10.59
CA LEU A 105 -1.68 8.02 -10.60
C LEU A 105 -0.19 8.00 -10.26
N ASN A 106 0.57 9.02 -10.68
CA ASN A 106 1.99 9.14 -10.33
C ASN A 106 2.21 9.46 -8.84
N GLN A 107 1.39 10.32 -8.24
CA GLN A 107 1.47 10.56 -6.81
C GLN A 107 1.11 9.28 -6.04
N MET A 108 0.07 8.56 -6.46
CA MET A 108 -0.31 7.29 -5.85
C MET A 108 0.80 6.24 -5.99
N LYS A 109 1.44 6.13 -7.15
CA LYS A 109 2.59 5.24 -7.38
C LYS A 109 3.78 5.60 -6.47
N SER A 110 4.04 6.89 -6.25
CA SER A 110 5.10 7.35 -5.34
C SER A 110 4.82 6.93 -3.90
N ILE A 111 3.56 7.07 -3.44
CA ILE A 111 3.13 6.64 -2.11
C ILE A 111 3.23 5.11 -1.98
N ILE A 112 2.71 4.37 -2.96
CA ILE A 112 2.71 2.90 -2.95
C ILE A 112 4.14 2.34 -2.99
N THR A 113 5.07 2.99 -3.69
CA THR A 113 6.49 2.63 -3.66
C THR A 113 7.08 2.75 -2.25
N GLU A 114 6.74 3.82 -1.52
CA GLU A 114 7.18 3.95 -0.12
C GLU A 114 6.45 2.98 0.81
N CYS A 115 5.17 2.69 0.58
CA CYS A 115 4.46 1.62 1.28
C CYS A 115 5.15 0.26 1.07
N TYR A 116 5.57 -0.05 -0.16
CA TYR A 116 6.36 -1.23 -0.46
C TYR A 116 7.64 -1.23 0.34
N ARG A 117 8.38 -0.12 0.45
CA ARG A 117 9.62 -0.10 1.24
C ARG A 117 9.39 -0.35 2.73
N VAL A 118 8.38 0.29 3.34
CA VAL A 118 8.19 0.25 4.80
C VAL A 118 7.42 -0.96 5.31
N ILE A 119 6.63 -1.65 4.49
CA ILE A 119 5.96 -2.89 4.90
C ILE A 119 6.99 -4.03 5.08
N ASP A 120 6.82 -4.90 6.06
CA ASP A 120 7.74 -6.02 6.32
C ASP A 120 7.55 -7.17 5.29
N ASN A 121 8.57 -8.00 5.09
CA ASN A 121 8.52 -9.13 4.17
C ASN A 121 7.36 -10.09 4.50
N HIS A 122 6.75 -10.65 3.45
CA HIS A 122 5.62 -11.59 3.52
C HIS A 122 4.34 -11.06 4.20
N ARG A 123 4.21 -9.74 4.35
CA ARG A 123 3.01 -9.09 4.88
C ARG A 123 2.03 -8.68 3.78
N VAL A 124 0.84 -8.31 4.24
CA VAL A 124 -0.32 -7.99 3.43
C VAL A 124 -0.63 -6.49 3.53
N PHE A 125 -1.01 -5.91 2.40
CA PHE A 125 -1.62 -4.60 2.30
C PHE A 125 -3.03 -4.77 1.74
N VAL A 126 -4.02 -4.40 2.54
CA VAL A 126 -5.44 -4.39 2.17
C VAL A 126 -5.81 -2.99 1.67
N PHE A 127 -6.22 -2.89 0.41
CA PHE A 127 -6.47 -1.61 -0.25
C PHE A 127 -7.89 -1.54 -0.82
N ASN A 128 -8.72 -0.71 -0.21
CA ASN A 128 -10.11 -0.52 -0.58
C ASN A 128 -10.27 0.59 -1.62
N VAL A 129 -10.75 0.25 -2.81
CA VAL A 129 -10.95 1.18 -3.92
C VAL A 129 -12.21 0.84 -4.71
N GLY A 130 -13.01 1.86 -5.00
CA GLY A 130 -14.13 1.80 -5.93
C GLY A 130 -13.85 2.57 -7.22
N ASP A 131 -14.53 2.19 -8.30
CA ASP A 131 -14.51 2.99 -9.52
C ASP A 131 -15.28 4.29 -9.33
N ILE A 132 -14.80 5.34 -10.00
CA ILE A 132 -15.44 6.66 -10.02
C ILE A 132 -15.83 7.08 -11.43
N PHE A 133 -16.66 8.10 -11.52
CA PHE A 133 -16.99 8.75 -12.78
C PHE A 133 -16.37 10.14 -12.82
N ASP A 134 -15.38 10.33 -13.70
CA ASP A 134 -14.72 11.60 -13.92
C ASP A 134 -14.11 11.66 -15.33
N ASN A 135 -13.51 12.79 -15.71
CA ASN A 135 -12.74 12.97 -16.93
C ASN A 135 -11.24 12.92 -16.61
N ASP A 136 -10.46 12.26 -17.47
CA ASP A 136 -9.01 12.12 -17.29
C ASP A 136 -8.24 13.46 -17.30
N ASN A 137 -8.84 14.51 -17.88
CA ASN A 137 -8.27 15.86 -18.05
C ASN A 137 -6.90 15.90 -18.78
N LEU A 138 -6.62 14.91 -19.63
CA LEU A 138 -5.33 14.78 -20.35
C LEU A 138 -5.17 15.70 -21.57
N VAL A 139 -6.27 16.17 -22.20
CA VAL A 139 -6.21 17.07 -23.39
C VAL A 139 -7.39 18.06 -23.53
N THR A 140 -8.44 17.97 -22.70
CA THR A 140 -9.65 18.82 -22.85
C THR A 140 -10.23 19.24 -21.51
N ARG A 141 -10.56 20.54 -21.36
CA ARG A 141 -11.33 21.08 -20.23
C ARG A 141 -12.81 20.68 -20.36
N SER A 142 -13.13 19.56 -19.71
CA SER A 142 -14.44 19.05 -19.26
C SER A 142 -15.72 19.45 -20.01
N VAL A 143 -16.39 18.44 -20.56
CA VAL A 143 -17.85 18.38 -20.70
C VAL A 143 -18.33 17.21 -19.83
N TRP A 144 -18.81 17.48 -18.62
CA TRP A 144 -19.51 16.57 -17.68
C TRP A 144 -18.98 15.11 -17.62
N GLY A 145 -18.29 14.71 -16.55
CA GLY A 145 -17.65 13.38 -16.37
C GLY A 145 -18.37 12.18 -17.03
N LYS A 146 -17.95 11.83 -18.26
CA LYS A 146 -18.61 10.84 -19.14
C LYS A 146 -18.05 9.43 -19.01
N ARG A 147 -16.90 9.27 -18.36
CA ARG A 147 -16.18 8.00 -18.32
C ARG A 147 -16.15 7.44 -16.91
N ARG A 148 -16.37 6.13 -16.81
CA ARG A 148 -16.05 5.35 -15.62
C ARG A 148 -14.55 5.10 -15.60
N LEU A 149 -13.88 5.57 -14.56
CA LEU A 149 -12.46 5.33 -14.33
C LEU A 149 -12.32 4.04 -13.51
N PRO A 150 -11.73 2.97 -14.07
CA PRO A 150 -11.56 1.69 -13.39
C PRO A 150 -10.38 1.78 -12.40
N LEU A 151 -10.55 2.57 -11.33
CA LEU A 151 -9.49 2.83 -10.36
C LEU A 151 -8.97 1.52 -9.76
N GLY A 152 -9.84 0.55 -9.47
CA GLY A 152 -9.41 -0.75 -8.95
C GLY A 152 -8.35 -1.40 -9.84
N THR A 153 -8.59 -1.47 -11.14
CA THR A 153 -7.64 -2.03 -12.12
C THR A 153 -6.35 -1.21 -12.20
N TYR A 154 -6.43 0.12 -12.18
CA TYR A 154 -5.23 0.96 -12.21
C TYR A 154 -4.35 0.77 -10.98
N PHE A 155 -4.96 0.67 -9.79
CA PHE A 155 -4.23 0.43 -8.55
C PHE A 155 -3.59 -0.96 -8.53
N ILE A 156 -4.31 -2.01 -8.94
CA ILE A 156 -3.73 -3.36 -9.08
C ILE A 156 -2.46 -3.30 -9.93
N LYS A 157 -2.52 -2.65 -11.10
CA LYS A 157 -1.35 -2.51 -11.97
C LYS A 157 -0.19 -1.74 -11.30
N ILE A 158 -0.49 -0.65 -10.60
CA ILE A 158 0.52 0.13 -9.86
C ILE A 158 1.16 -0.71 -8.75
N PHE A 159 0.36 -1.48 -8.01
CA PHE A 159 0.86 -2.38 -6.97
C PHE A 159 1.83 -3.42 -7.55
N GLU A 160 1.47 -4.07 -8.67
CA GLU A 160 2.35 -5.01 -9.36
C GLU A 160 3.64 -4.34 -9.87
N ASP A 161 3.55 -3.14 -10.44
CA ASP A 161 4.71 -2.37 -10.89
C ASP A 161 5.66 -1.98 -9.75
N CYS A 162 5.12 -1.75 -8.54
CA CYS A 162 5.90 -1.47 -7.34
C CYS A 162 6.49 -2.74 -6.70
N GLY A 163 6.15 -3.93 -7.21
CA GLY A 163 6.69 -5.22 -6.75
C GLY A 163 5.77 -6.01 -5.82
N PHE A 164 4.54 -5.56 -5.57
CA PHE A 164 3.55 -6.38 -4.89
C PHE A 164 3.01 -7.49 -5.80
N THR A 165 2.42 -8.51 -5.19
CA THR A 165 1.66 -9.57 -5.86
C THR A 165 0.21 -9.42 -5.46
N PHE A 166 -0.68 -9.31 -6.45
CA PHE A 166 -2.11 -9.38 -6.22
C PHE A 166 -2.49 -10.78 -5.74
N VAL A 167 -3.23 -10.87 -4.63
CA VAL A 167 -3.63 -12.15 -4.03
C VAL A 167 -5.09 -12.43 -4.28
N ASP A 168 -5.97 -11.51 -3.87
CA ASP A 168 -7.42 -11.69 -3.96
C ASP A 168 -8.16 -10.35 -4.03
N ASP A 169 -9.42 -10.39 -4.46
CA ASP A 169 -10.35 -9.26 -4.47
C ASP A 169 -11.59 -9.60 -3.63
N PHE A 170 -11.78 -8.86 -2.53
CA PHE A 170 -13.01 -8.93 -1.75
C PHE A 170 -14.00 -7.86 -2.22
N ILE A 171 -15.18 -8.32 -2.63
CA ILE A 171 -16.28 -7.44 -3.00
C ILE A 171 -16.94 -6.90 -1.73
N TRP A 172 -16.84 -5.60 -1.50
CA TRP A 172 -17.61 -4.92 -0.47
C TRP A 172 -18.91 -4.37 -1.05
N ASP A 173 -20.02 -5.08 -0.79
CA ASP A 173 -21.37 -4.56 -0.99
C ASP A 173 -21.74 -3.59 0.13
N LYS A 174 -21.93 -2.31 -0.21
CA LYS A 174 -22.28 -1.26 0.75
C LYS A 174 -23.77 -1.15 0.99
N GLY A 175 -24.61 -1.90 0.27
CA GLY A 175 -26.07 -1.87 0.40
C GLY A 175 -26.75 -0.57 -0.06
N GLU A 176 -26.02 0.54 -0.17
CA GLU A 176 -26.52 1.86 -0.56
C GLU A 176 -25.57 2.58 -1.52
N VAL A 177 -26.14 3.44 -2.37
CA VAL A 177 -25.42 4.24 -3.35
C VAL A 177 -24.68 5.39 -2.66
N GLN A 178 -23.35 5.32 -2.62
CA GLN A 178 -22.49 6.32 -1.96
C GLN A 178 -22.13 7.53 -2.84
N THR A 179 -22.81 7.72 -3.97
CA THR A 179 -22.55 8.82 -4.91
C THR A 179 -23.63 9.88 -4.77
N GLU A 180 -23.28 11.17 -4.68
CA GLU A 180 -24.25 12.26 -4.66
C GLU A 180 -24.97 12.47 -6.02
N ARG A 181 -24.58 11.73 -7.07
CA ARG A 181 -25.16 11.85 -8.42
C ARG A 181 -26.65 11.46 -8.49
N HIS A 182 -27.15 10.64 -7.56
CA HIS A 182 -28.60 10.38 -7.47
C HIS A 182 -29.40 11.64 -7.08
N LYS A 183 -28.74 12.66 -6.51
CA LYS A 183 -29.35 13.95 -6.16
C LYS A 183 -29.28 14.97 -7.30
N SER A 184 -28.49 14.71 -8.36
CA SER A 184 -28.35 15.58 -9.53
C SER A 184 -29.35 15.22 -10.64
N ALA A 185 -30.53 15.85 -10.56
CA ALA A 185 -31.41 16.32 -11.63
C ALA A 185 -31.72 15.40 -12.84
N GLY A 186 -32.97 14.91 -12.87
CA GLY A 186 -33.73 14.59 -14.09
C GLY A 186 -33.81 13.10 -14.42
N THR A 187 -35.04 12.60 -14.57
CA THR A 187 -35.38 11.39 -15.30
C THR A 187 -35.59 11.77 -16.76
N PRO A 188 -34.55 11.75 -17.63
CA PRO A 188 -34.66 12.20 -19.02
C PRO A 188 -35.71 11.42 -19.82
N TYR A 189 -36.09 10.22 -19.36
CA TYR A 189 -37.16 9.40 -19.91
C TYR A 189 -37.81 8.55 -18.81
N PRO A 190 -39.08 8.10 -19.00
CA PRO A 190 -39.74 7.19 -18.06
C PRO A 190 -38.90 5.93 -17.85
N PHE A 191 -38.81 5.47 -16.60
CA PHE A 191 -38.08 4.25 -16.17
C PHE A 191 -36.54 4.30 -16.24
N TYR A 192 -35.92 5.45 -16.50
CA TYR A 192 -34.46 5.54 -16.44
C TYR A 192 -33.94 5.69 -15.02
N GLN A 193 -33.05 4.78 -14.62
CA GLN A 193 -32.25 4.90 -13.41
C GLN A 193 -30.78 4.96 -13.82
N TYR A 194 -30.05 5.96 -13.32
CA TYR A 194 -28.60 5.98 -13.47
C TYR A 194 -28.00 4.82 -12.66
N PRO A 195 -27.26 3.88 -13.28
CA PRO A 195 -26.57 2.85 -12.52
C PRO A 195 -25.53 3.52 -11.63
N ALA A 196 -25.65 3.31 -10.32
CA ALA A 196 -24.76 3.91 -9.35
C ALA A 196 -24.06 2.79 -8.56
N ASN A 197 -22.77 3.00 -8.25
CA ASN A 197 -21.97 1.99 -7.58
C ASN A 197 -22.40 1.84 -6.12
N SER A 198 -22.80 0.62 -5.75
CA SER A 198 -22.92 0.14 -4.35
C SER A 198 -21.70 -0.69 -3.92
N PHE A 199 -20.79 -1.00 -4.84
CA PHE A 199 -19.65 -1.89 -4.59
C PHE A 199 -18.31 -1.14 -4.57
N ALA A 200 -17.38 -1.62 -3.75
CA ALA A 200 -15.96 -1.32 -3.83
C ALA A 200 -15.16 -2.64 -3.82
N THR A 201 -14.03 -2.65 -4.49
CA THR A 201 -13.07 -3.74 -4.48
C THR A 201 -12.11 -3.51 -3.31
N ILE A 202 -11.92 -4.51 -2.47
CA ILE A 202 -10.85 -4.54 -1.50
C ILE A 202 -9.79 -5.48 -2.06
N ALA A 203 -8.76 -4.89 -2.66
CA ALA A 203 -7.63 -5.65 -3.17
C ALA A 203 -6.72 -6.06 -2.01
N GLU A 204 -6.51 -7.36 -1.86
CA GLU A 204 -5.43 -7.88 -1.03
C GLU A 204 -4.19 -8.01 -1.90
N VAL A 205 -3.14 -7.25 -1.54
CA VAL A 205 -1.83 -7.40 -2.17
C VAL A 205 -0.82 -7.83 -1.12
N LYS A 206 0.05 -8.75 -1.51
CA LYS A 206 1.09 -9.31 -0.64
C LYS A 206 2.43 -9.12 -1.31
N LEU A 207 3.49 -9.01 -0.51
CA LEU A 207 4.83 -9.16 -1.07
C LEU A 207 5.03 -10.57 -1.64
N PRO A 208 5.68 -10.73 -2.79
CA PRO A 208 5.86 -12.03 -3.43
C PRO A 208 6.47 -13.04 -2.47
N ALA A 209 5.90 -14.24 -2.42
CA ALA A 209 6.40 -15.33 -1.58
C ALA A 209 7.82 -15.79 -2.01
N ASN A 210 8.19 -15.55 -3.26
CA ASN A 210 9.41 -16.06 -3.88
C ASN A 210 10.58 -15.06 -3.93
N GLY A 211 10.48 -13.91 -3.25
CA GLY A 211 11.58 -12.96 -3.13
C GLY A 211 11.43 -12.13 -1.86
N SER A 212 12.37 -12.27 -0.93
CA SER A 212 12.55 -11.23 0.10
C SER A 212 12.96 -9.93 -0.59
N LYS A 213 12.69 -8.78 0.03
CA LYS A 213 13.25 -7.50 -0.40
C LYS A 213 14.77 -7.54 -0.25
N THR A 214 15.43 -8.12 -1.23
CA THR A 214 16.87 -8.07 -1.36
C THR A 214 17.22 -6.85 -2.20
N PHE A 215 18.30 -6.17 -1.85
CA PHE A 215 18.89 -5.14 -2.70
C PHE A 215 19.26 -5.77 -4.05
N SER A 216 18.38 -5.65 -5.04
CA SER A 216 18.69 -5.96 -6.43
C SER A 216 19.13 -4.65 -7.07
N PRO A 217 20.38 -4.49 -7.50
CA PRO A 217 20.84 -3.30 -8.21
C PRO A 217 20.26 -3.20 -9.64
N THR A 218 19.27 -4.04 -9.97
CA THR A 218 18.81 -4.26 -11.33
C THR A 218 17.35 -3.85 -11.50
N TYR A 219 17.03 -2.58 -11.24
CA TYR A 219 15.94 -1.88 -11.91
C TYR A 219 16.35 -0.41 -12.05
N VAL A 220 16.99 -0.12 -13.19
CA VAL A 220 17.16 1.23 -13.77
C VAL A 220 16.06 1.42 -14.81
#